data_AF-A0A5B0X999-F1
#
_entry.id   AF-A0A5B0X999-F1
#
_cell.length_a   1.000
_cell.length_b   1.000
_cell.length_c   1.000
_cell.angle_alpha   90.00
_cell.angle_beta   90.00
_cell.angle_gamma   90.00
#
_symmetry.space_group_name_H-M   'P 1'
#
loop_
_entity.id
_entity.type
_entity.pdbx_description
1 polymer ?
#
loop_
_entity_poly.entity_id
_entity_poly.type
_entity_poly.pdbx_seq_one_letter_code
_entity_poly.pdbx_strand_id
1 'polypeptide(L)' 'MNIEQLIKINREDERKILAERSSSRLLKIAAHIVAKKLDYAASSALLNSEAEKIELEARELESV' A
#
# COMPACT_ATOMS: atom_id res chain seq x y z
N MET A 1 -6.67 21.60 -21.59
CA MET A 1 -7.01 20.47 -20.71
C MET A 1 -8.34 20.79 -20.05
N ASN A 2 -9.34 19.91 -20.17
CA ASN A 2 -10.63 20.12 -19.52
C ASN A 2 -10.62 19.57 -18.08
N ILE A 3 -11.64 19.91 -17.29
CA ILE A 3 -11.76 19.47 -15.89
C ILE A 3 -11.77 17.93 -15.80
N GLU A 4 -12.44 17.25 -16.72
CA GLU A 4 -12.49 15.77 -16.76
C GLU A 4 -11.09 15.13 -16.92
N GLN A 5 -10.26 15.68 -17.81
CA GLN A 5 -8.88 15.24 -18.00
C GLN A 5 -8.02 15.48 -16.75
N LEU A 6 -8.20 16.62 -16.09
CA LEU A 6 -7.53 16.95 -14.83
C LEU A 6 -7.91 15.96 -13.71
N ILE A 7 -9.20 15.63 -13.59
CA ILE A 7 -9.70 14.64 -12.61
C ILE A 7 -9.10 13.25 -12.90
N LYS A 8 -9.03 12.85 -14.17
CA LYS A 8 -8.47 11.56 -14.56
C LYS A 8 -6.99 11.45 -14.19
N ILE A 9 -6.19 12.46 -14.54
CA ILE A 9 -4.76 12.50 -14.23
C ILE A 9 -4.54 12.43 -12.71
N ASN A 10 -5.31 13.23 -11.96
CA ASN A 10 -5.21 13.25 -10.51
C ASN A 10 -5.49 11.86 -9.89
N ARG A 11 -6.55 11.17 -10.35
CA ARG A 11 -6.86 9.80 -9.90
C ARG A 11 -5.78 8.79 -10.27
N GLU A 12 -5.15 8.93 -11.43
CA GLU A 12 -4.03 8.07 -11.85
C GLU A 12 -2.79 8.30 -10.96
N ASP A 13 -2.49 9.56 -10.65
CA ASP A 13 -1.39 9.93 -9.74
C ASP A 13 -1.64 9.42 -8.32
N GLU A 14 -2.86 9.55 -7.79
CA GLU A 14 -3.22 9.04 -6.46
C GLU A 14 -3.04 7.51 -6.38
N ARG A 15 -3.49 6.77 -7.40
CA ARG A 15 -3.29 5.31 -7.48
C ARG A 15 -1.81 4.95 -7.53
N LYS A 16 -1.01 5.70 -8.29
CA LYS A 16 0.43 5.47 -8.41
C LYS A 16 1.15 5.70 -7.08
N ILE A 17 0.86 6.82 -6.41
CA ILE A 17 1.44 7.15 -5.10
C ILE A 17 1.07 6.08 -4.08
N LEU A 18 -0.19 5.61 -4.08
CA LEU A 18 -0.63 4.54 -3.19
C LEU A 18 0.16 3.25 -3.45
N ALA A 19 0.30 2.83 -4.70
CA ALA A 19 1.05 1.64 -5.07
C ALA A 19 2.53 1.72 -4.67
N GLU A 20 3.18 2.87 -4.89
CA GLU A 20 4.56 3.12 -4.49
C GLU A 20 4.73 3.06 -2.96
N ARG A 21 3.82 3.66 -2.20
CA ARG A 21 3.82 3.63 -0.74
C ARG A 21 3.67 2.20 -0.21
N SER A 22 2.72 1.43 -0.75
CA SER A 22 2.48 0.04 -0.37
C SER A 22 3.69 -0.84 -0.68
N SER A 23 4.28 -0.69 -1.87
CA SER A 23 5.51 -1.40 -2.24
C SER A 23 6.68 -1.08 -1.28
N SER A 24 6.88 0.20 -0.96
CA SER A 24 7.92 0.63 0.00
C SER A 24 7.73 0.01 1.39
N ARG A 25 6.49 -0.06 1.88
CA ARG A 25 6.17 -0.66 3.18
C ARG A 25 6.41 -2.17 3.19
N LEU A 26 5.99 -2.88 2.14
CA LEU A 26 6.26 -4.31 2.00
C LEU A 26 7.76 -4.63 2.00
N LEU A 27 8.58 -3.83 1.30
CA LEU A 27 10.03 -3.99 1.31
C LEU A 27 10.62 -3.78 2.72
N LYS A 28 10.12 -2.80 3.47
CA LYS A 28 10.54 -2.57 4.87
C LYS A 28 10.16 -3.73 5.78
N ILE A 29 8.95 -4.29 5.61
CA ILE A 29 8.51 -5.46 6.37
C ILE A 29 9.38 -6.67 6.03
N ALA A 30 9.65 -6.92 4.76
CA ALA A 30 10.54 -8.01 4.33
C ALA A 30 11.93 -7.87 4.95
N ALA A 31 12.53 -6.68 4.89
CA ALA A 31 13.81 -6.39 5.51
C ALA A 31 13.76 -6.60 7.04
N HIS A 32 12.66 -6.19 7.69
CA HIS A 32 12.48 -6.36 9.13
C HIS A 32 12.38 -7.84 9.54
N ILE A 33 11.60 -8.63 8.81
CA ILE A 33 11.46 -10.08 9.02
C ILE A 33 12.83 -10.76 8.99
N VAL A 34 13.64 -10.46 7.97
CA VAL A 34 14.98 -11.03 7.82
C VAL A 34 15.92 -10.54 8.92
N ALA A 35 15.95 -9.23 9.18
CA ALA A 35 16.86 -8.63 10.17
C ALA A 35 16.59 -9.11 11.60
N LYS A 36 15.32 -9.38 11.95
CA LYS A 36 14.90 -9.84 13.27
C LYS A 36 14.72 -11.35 13.37
N LYS A 37 14.89 -12.09 12.26
CA LYS A 37 14.65 -13.53 12.18
C LYS A 37 13.29 -13.89 12.78
N LEU A 38 12.26 -13.15 12.38
CA LEU A 38 10.91 -13.40 12.86
C LEU A 38 10.48 -14.81 12.46
N ASP A 39 9.82 -15.50 13.38
CA ASP A 39 9.22 -16.79 13.06
C ASP A 39 8.05 -16.63 12.08
N TYR A 40 7.54 -17.76 11.59
CA TYR A 40 6.47 -17.77 10.61
C TYR A 40 5.17 -17.13 11.13
N ALA A 41 4.87 -17.25 12.43
CA ALA A 41 3.66 -16.71 13.02
C ALA A 41 3.73 -15.18 13.11
N ALA A 42 4.84 -14.65 13.63
CA ALA A 42 5.10 -13.21 13.71
C ALA A 42 5.19 -12.57 12.31
N SER A 43 5.82 -13.25 11.35
CA SER A 43 5.90 -12.79 9.96
C SER A 43 4.52 -12.73 9.30
N SER A 44 3.71 -13.78 9.48
CA SER A 44 2.34 -13.84 8.95
C SER A 44 1.45 -12.74 9.56
N ALA A 45 1.52 -12.53 10.87
CA ALA A 45 0.76 -11.48 11.54
C ALA A 45 1.09 -10.08 11.01
N LEU A 46 2.38 -9.78 10.79
CA LEU A 46 2.80 -8.50 10.21
C LEU A 46 2.32 -8.32 8.77
N LEU A 47 2.43 -9.36 7.94
CA LEU A 47 1.98 -9.30 6.54
C LEU A 47 0.46 -9.16 6.43
N ASN A 48 -0.31 -9.84 7.28
CA ASN A 48 -1.76 -9.71 7.30
C ASN A 48 -2.21 -8.32 7.75
N SER A 49 -1.60 -7.78 8.82
CA SER A 49 -1.90 -6.41 9.27
C SER A 49 -1.55 -5.38 8.20
N GLU A 50 -0.49 -5.61 7.43
CA GLU A 50 -0.13 -4.76 6.31
C GLU A 50 -1.14 -4.84 5.17
N ALA A 51 -1.58 -6.05 4.82
CA ALA A 51 -2.58 -6.28 3.77
C ALA A 51 -3.92 -5.61 4.10
N GLU A 52 -4.39 -5.72 5.35
CA GLU A 52 -5.61 -5.05 5.84
C GLU A 52 -5.53 -3.53 5.66
N LYS A 53 -4.37 -2.92 5.96
CA LYS A 53 -4.16 -1.49 5.78
C LYS A 53 -4.16 -1.09 4.31
N ILE A 54 -3.50 -1.86 3.44
CA ILE A 54 -3.49 -1.60 2.00
C ILE A 54 -4.91 -1.69 1.44
N GLU A 55 -5.70 -2.68 1.88
CA GLU A 55 -7.09 -2.83 1.46
C GLU A 55 -7.96 -1.66 1.93
N LEU A 56 -7.79 -1.19 3.17
CA LEU A 56 -8.50 -0.03 3.69
C LEU A 56 -8.16 1.23 2.86
N GLU A 57 -6.87 1.49 2.62
CA GLU A 57 -6.41 2.64 1.83
C GLU A 57 -6.91 2.58 0.37
N ALA A 58 -7.00 1.37 -0.21
CA ALA A 58 -7.56 1.19 -1.54
C ALA A 58 -9.07 1.50 -1.58
N ARG A 59 -9.83 1.03 -0.58
CA ARG A 59 -11.27 1.33 -0.47
C ARG A 59 -11.55 2.81 -0.24
N GLU A 60 -10.73 3.48 0.58
CA GLU A 60 -10.84 4.92 0.80
C GLU A 60 -10.65 5.68 -0.53
N LEU A 61 -9.69 5.25 -1.36
CA LEU A 61 -9.46 5.86 -2.67
C LEU A 61 -10.60 5.59 -3.68
N GLU A 62 -11.28 4.44 -3.60
CA GLU A 62 -12.46 4.15 -4.43
C GLU A 62 -13.70 4.95 -4.02
N SER A 63 -13.75 5.44 -2.77
CA SER A 63 -14.88 6.20 -2.23
C SER A 63 -14.88 7.69 -2.58
N VAL A 64 -13.85 8.18 -3.28
CA VAL A 64 -13.61 9.60 -3.65
C VAL A 64 -13.79 9.84 -5.16
#